data_AF-A0A3D5VKG6-F1
#
_entry.id   AF-A0A3D5VKG6-F1
#
_cell.length_a   1.000
_cell.length_b   1.000
_cell.length_c   1.000
_cell.angle_alpha   90.00
_cell.angle_beta   90.00
_cell.angle_gamma   90.00
#
_symmetry.space_group_name_H-M   'P 1'
#
loop_
_entity.id
_entity.type
_entity.pdbx_description
1 polymer ?
#
loop_
_entity_poly.entity_id
_entity_poly.type
_entity_poly.pdbx_seq_one_letter_code
_entity_poly.pdbx_strand_id
1 'polypeptide(L)' 'MNWLHFLLGRRKPLTAEQRAHDLIQAVDAGGLPLNAAIVNDIARQLGLEVSSKARMEETIGRIREALGRV' A
#
# COMPACT_ATOMS: atom_id res chain seq x y z
N MET A 1 27.47 24.55 12.12
CA MET A 1 26.73 23.40 12.68
C MET A 1 25.69 22.93 11.66
N ASN A 2 26.00 21.98 10.77
CA ASN A 2 25.08 21.54 9.70
C ASN A 2 24.85 20.01 9.64
N TRP A 3 25.27 19.29 10.69
CA TRP A 3 25.12 17.84 10.82
C TRP A 3 23.68 17.34 11.02
N LEU A 4 22.75 18.17 11.49
CA LEU A 4 21.39 17.73 11.82
C LEU A 4 20.52 17.47 10.58
N HIS A 5 20.76 18.18 9.47
CA HIS A 5 19.98 18.03 8.24
C HIS A 5 20.31 16.75 7.46
N PHE A 6 21.48 16.15 7.69
CA PHE A 6 21.90 14.92 7.01
C PHE A 6 21.18 13.67 7.55
N LEU A 7 20.82 13.68 8.83
CA LEU A 7 20.10 12.57 9.48
C LEU A 7 18.61 12.56 9.12
N LEU A 8 18.05 13.71 8.76
CA LEU A 8 16.69 13.87 8.25
C LEU A 8 16.64 13.71 6.72
N GLY A 9 17.42 12.76 6.20
CA GLY A 9 17.41 12.36 4.80
C GLY A 9 15.98 12.25 4.33
N ARG A 10 15.61 13.11 3.38
CA ARG A 10 14.27 13.30 2.84
C ARG A 10 13.78 11.95 2.30
N ARG A 11 13.09 11.14 3.12
CA ARG A 11 12.54 9.85 2.70
C ARG A 11 11.64 10.14 1.52
N LYS A 12 12.00 9.59 0.36
CA LYS A 12 11.14 9.68 -0.82
C LYS A 12 9.79 9.08 -0.44
N PRO A 13 8.66 9.71 -0.83
CA PRO A 13 7.36 9.10 -0.63
C PRO A 13 7.38 7.72 -1.30
N LEU A 14 6.87 6.71 -0.59
CA LEU A 14 6.78 5.34 -1.11
C LEU A 14 5.96 5.34 -2.39
N THR A 15 6.40 4.58 -3.40
CA THR A 15 5.58 4.39 -4.60
C THR A 15 4.34 3.57 -4.28
N ALA A 16 3.34 3.63 -5.15
CA ALA A 16 2.11 2.84 -5.00
C ALA A 16 2.43 1.34 -4.93
N GLU A 17 3.36 0.85 -5.76
CA GLU A 17 3.77 -0.56 -5.74
C GLU A 17 4.44 -0.93 -4.42
N GLN A 18 5.32 -0.08 -3.88
CA GLN A 18 5.96 -0.33 -2.59
C GLN A 18 4.94 -0.39 -1.45
N ARG A 19 3.96 0.54 -1.44
CA ARG A 19 2.87 0.53 -0.46
C ARG A 19 2.00 -0.73 -0.59
N ALA A 20 1.76 -1.19 -1.82
CA ALA A 20 1.01 -2.41 -2.08
C ALA A 20 1.75 -3.65 -1.59
N HIS A 21 3.05 -3.75 -1.84
CA HIS A 21 3.87 -4.85 -1.32
C HIS A 21 3.92 -4.88 0.21
N ASP A 22 4.14 -3.73 0.86
CA ASP A 22 4.16 -3.62 2.32
C ASP A 22 2.80 -4.03 2.93
N LEU A 23 1.71 -3.59 2.31
CA LEU A 23 0.35 -4.00 2.70
C LEU A 23 0.18 -5.53 2.62
N ILE A 24 0.54 -6.15 1.49
CA ILE A 24 0.38 -7.60 1.32
C ILE A 24 1.28 -8.37 2.29
N GLN A 25 2.53 -7.94 2.48
CA GLN A 25 3.44 -8.58 3.45
C GLN A 25 2.90 -8.48 4.88
N ALA A 26 2.37 -7.33 5.28
CA ALA A 26 1.77 -7.17 6.60
C ALA A 26 0.55 -8.08 6.78
N VAL A 27 -0.29 -8.20 5.74
CA VAL A 27 -1.46 -9.10 5.76
C VAL A 27 -1.02 -10.57 5.83
N ASP A 28 -0.02 -10.97 5.05
CA ASP A 28 0.52 -12.33 5.05
C ASP A 28 1.19 -12.70 6.39
N ALA A 29 1.72 -11.72 7.11
CA ALA A 29 2.21 -11.89 8.47
C ALA A 29 1.09 -11.96 9.54
N GLY A 30 -0.19 -11.91 9.13
CA GLY A 30 -1.35 -11.94 10.01
C GLY A 30 -1.83 -10.57 10.50
N GLY A 31 -1.27 -9.48 9.95
CA GLY A 31 -1.73 -8.13 10.21
C GLY A 31 -3.06 -7.82 9.52
N LEU A 32 -3.89 -6.98 10.14
CA LEU A 32 -5.14 -6.50 9.54
C LEU A 32 -5.04 -5.00 9.28
N PRO A 33 -5.37 -4.52 8.07
CA PRO A 33 -5.32 -3.10 7.78
C PRO A 33 -6.38 -2.34 8.58
N LEU A 34 -5.96 -1.31 9.29
CA LEU A 34 -6.82 -0.53 10.19
C LEU A 34 -7.88 0.28 9.43
N ASN A 35 -7.68 0.54 8.14
CA ASN A 35 -8.54 1.43 7.37
C ASN A 35 -8.73 0.99 5.90
N ALA A 36 -9.98 0.66 5.54
CA ALA A 36 -10.36 0.27 4.18
C ALA A 36 -10.12 1.37 3.14
N ALA A 37 -10.26 2.64 3.52
CA ALA A 37 -10.03 3.76 2.61
C ALA A 37 -8.57 3.82 2.13
N ILE A 38 -7.61 3.47 3.01
CA ILE A 38 -6.19 3.41 2.66
C ILE A 38 -5.93 2.27 1.67
N VAL A 39 -6.53 1.10 1.90
CA VAL A 39 -6.43 -0.04 0.99
C VAL A 39 -7.01 0.29 -0.39
N ASN A 40 -8.16 0.96 -0.43
CA ASN A 40 -8.78 1.40 -1.68
C ASN A 40 -7.97 2.48 -2.41
N ASP A 41 -7.34 3.41 -1.68
CA ASP A 41 -6.41 4.39 -2.24
C ASP A 41 -5.22 3.71 -2.91
N ILE A 42 -4.58 2.75 -2.23
CA ILE A 42 -3.46 1.98 -2.80
C ILE A 42 -3.91 1.26 -4.08
N ALA A 43 -5.06 0.58 -4.07
CA ALA A 43 -5.59 -0.09 -5.24
C ALA A 43 -5.81 0.88 -6.42
N ARG A 44 -6.39 2.06 -6.17
CA ARG A 44 -6.60 3.10 -7.20
C ARG A 44 -5.27 3.63 -7.75
N GLN A 45 -4.27 3.81 -6.89
CA GLN A 45 -2.92 4.23 -7.30
C GLN A 45 -2.20 3.17 -8.15
N LEU A 46 -2.54 1.89 -7.98
CA LEU A 46 -2.09 0.80 -8.87
C LEU A 46 -2.90 0.71 -10.18
N GLY A 47 -3.87 1.61 -10.40
CA GLY A 47 -4.74 1.58 -11.58
C GLY A 47 -5.89 0.58 -11.50
N LEU A 48 -6.16 0.01 -10.32
CA LEU A 48 -7.29 -0.89 -10.11
C LEU A 48 -8.57 -0.09 -9.85
N GLU A 49 -9.65 -0.46 -10.52
CA GLU A 49 -10.97 0.10 -10.24
C GLU A 49 -11.60 -0.60 -9.02
N VAL A 50 -11.85 0.16 -7.96
CA VAL A 50 -12.42 -0.37 -6.70
C VAL A 50 -13.61 0.45 -6.23
N SER A 51 -14.70 -0.25 -5.95
CA SER A 51 -15.89 0.34 -5.33
C SER A 51 -15.59 0.73 -3.89
N SER A 52 -16.09 1.89 -3.45
CA SER A 52 -16.01 2.31 -2.05
C SER A 52 -16.76 1.38 -1.09
N LYS A 53 -17.66 0.54 -1.61
CA LYS A 53 -18.39 -0.49 -0.87
C LYS A 53 -17.78 -1.89 -0.99
N ALA A 54 -16.67 -2.04 -1.72
CA ALA A 54 -16.01 -3.33 -1.86
C ALA A 54 -15.58 -3.86 -0.48
N ARG A 55 -15.70 -5.18 -0.28
CA ARG A 55 -15.15 -5.82 0.92
C ARG A 55 -13.64 -5.65 0.93
N MET A 56 -13.09 -5.37 2.11
CA MET A 56 -11.65 -5.15 2.28
C MET A 56 -10.82 -6.33 1.77
N GLU A 57 -11.22 -7.56 2.09
CA GLU A 57 -10.56 -8.78 1.62
C GLU A 57 -10.59 -8.92 0.09
N GLU A 58 -11.68 -8.49 -0.54
CA GLU A 58 -11.81 -8.50 -2.00
C GLU A 58 -10.81 -7.51 -2.63
N THR A 59 -10.67 -6.31 -2.06
CA THR A 59 -9.67 -5.34 -2.52
C THR A 59 -8.25 -5.85 -2.33
N ILE A 60 -7.94 -6.47 -1.18
CA ILE A 60 -6.62 -7.08 -0.92
C ILE A 60 -6.33 -8.18 -1.94
N GLY A 61 -7.32 -9.03 -2.26
CA GLY A 61 -7.22 -10.05 -3.30
C GLY A 61 -6.84 -9.44 -4.66
N ARG A 62 -7.53 -8.38 -5.09
CA ARG A 62 -7.23 -7.69 -6.36
C ARG A 62 -5.82 -7.10 -6.38
N ILE A 63 -5.37 -6.51 -5.27
CA ILE A 63 -4.00 -6.00 -5.14
C ILE A 63 -2.99 -7.14 -5.29
N ARG A 64 -3.22 -8.29 -4.62
CA ARG A 64 -2.34 -9.46 -4.73
C ARG A 64 -2.26 -9.97 -6.17
N GLU A 65 -3.38 -10.07 -6.88
CA GLU A 65 -3.40 -10.46 -8.28
C GLU A 65 -2.65 -9.46 -9.18
N ALA A 66 -2.79 -8.16 -8.92
CA ALA A 66 -2.07 -7.13 -9.67
C ALA A 66 -0.55 -7.24 -9.50
N LEU A 67 -0.08 -7.48 -8.27
CA LEU A 67 1.34 -7.66 -7.97
C LEU A 67 1.90 -9.00 -8.47
N GLY A 68 1.06 -10.03 -8.66
CA GLY A 68 1.49 -11.31 -9.23
C GLY A 68 1.51 -11.34 -10.76
N ARG A 69 1.04 -10.27 -11.43
CA ARG A 69 1.02 -10.13 -12.89
C ARG A 69 2.25 -9.39 -13.45
N VAL A 70 3.08 -8.78 -12.59
CA VAL A 70 4.30 -8.04 -12.95
C VAL A 70 5.56 -8.89 -12.82
#